data_AF-A0A2V1B259-F1
#
_entry.id   AF-A0A2V1B259-F1
#
_cell.length_a   1.000
_cell.length_b   1.000
_cell.length_c   1.000
_cell.angle_alpha   90.00
_cell.angle_beta   90.00
_cell.angle_gamma   90.00
#
_symmetry.space_group_name_H-M   'P 1'
#
loop_
_entity.id
_entity.type
_entity.pdbx_description
1 polymer ?
#
loop_
_entity_poly.entity_id
_entity_poly.type
_entity_poly.pdbx_seq_one_letter_code
_entity_poly.pdbx_strand_id
1 'polypeptide(L)'
;NKSLIEALQKRFTGVNQENDLIRIQRTEGTFVHREGNRADQIDYGIRQLFAFAMREYPSMPREPKEEDLLQQPRAHAVPSVLHCFADLASDLGFASDEITALKQLGTDARRTYPRSRPILVTSGPGVALYVRCGKPRCRSSKADRNLLFVDHLHDTRQDQGDSITSFFVRKSVYLAFFGRPSRMESTANMNEDMEDADSVLSYYRRQDRSQSQESSGVSQAGGQSQPSSVQEERRQGQRRQEQRRQEQRRQEQRRQEQLRQEQLRLEEELQRRLEEERLERERRAQLRQEQLRQEQLRLEEDLQRSLEEERLEREKRAQDQHEQEKVEIQFKVWERHY
;
A
#
# COMPACT_ATOMS: atom_id res chain seq x y z
N ASN A 1 27.87 -11.16 -12.58
CA ASN A 1 26.79 -10.52 -11.80
C ASN A 1 26.99 -10.84 -10.33
N LYS A 2 27.25 -9.82 -9.49
CA LYS A 2 27.26 -9.97 -8.02
C LYS A 2 25.82 -10.04 -7.53
N SER A 3 25.52 -10.84 -6.51
CA SER A 3 24.17 -10.87 -5.95
C SER A 3 23.84 -9.55 -5.23
N LEU A 4 22.55 -9.20 -5.12
CA LEU A 4 22.11 -7.99 -4.39
C LEU A 4 22.58 -8.03 -2.92
N ILE A 5 22.56 -9.21 -2.30
CA ILE A 5 23.01 -9.42 -0.93
C ILE A 5 24.51 -9.11 -0.82
N GLU A 6 25.35 -9.64 -1.70
CA GLU A 6 26.79 -9.31 -1.72
C GLU A 6 27.05 -7.82 -1.92
N ALA A 7 26.25 -7.15 -2.74
CA ALA A 7 26.37 -5.71 -2.95
C ALA A 7 26.03 -4.93 -1.66
N LEU A 8 24.95 -5.30 -0.96
CA LEU A 8 24.56 -4.70 0.32
C LEU A 8 25.61 -4.95 1.41
N GLN A 9 26.14 -6.18 1.51
CA GLN A 9 27.20 -6.53 2.46
C GLN A 9 28.44 -5.64 2.30
N LYS A 10 28.81 -5.29 1.07
CA LYS A 10 29.96 -4.41 0.79
C LYS A 10 29.73 -2.94 1.18
N ARG A 11 28.47 -2.51 1.24
CA ARG A 11 28.11 -1.15 1.67
C ARG A 11 27.96 -1.04 3.19
N PHE A 12 28.06 -2.15 3.92
CA PHE A 12 28.07 -2.12 5.38
C PHE A 12 29.44 -1.70 5.90
N THR A 13 29.50 -0.50 6.49
CA THR A 13 30.70 0.06 7.12
C THR A 13 30.67 -0.07 8.65
N GLY A 14 29.50 -0.35 9.23
CA GLY A 14 29.30 -0.36 10.68
C GLY A 14 29.12 1.04 11.29
N VAL A 15 28.87 2.06 10.46
CA VAL A 15 28.56 3.41 10.97
C VAL A 15 27.35 3.38 11.89
N ASN A 16 27.35 4.17 12.96
CA ASN A 16 26.25 4.21 13.94
C ASN A 16 25.91 2.84 14.60
N GLN A 17 26.78 1.83 14.47
CA GLN A 17 26.63 0.56 15.18
C GLN A 17 27.53 0.52 16.41
N GLU A 18 27.09 -0.22 17.43
CA GLU A 18 27.88 -0.55 18.60
C GLU A 18 28.39 -1.98 18.48
N ASN A 19 29.57 -2.26 19.03
CA ASN A 19 30.11 -3.62 19.03
C ASN A 19 29.17 -4.55 19.81
N ASP A 20 29.04 -5.78 19.31
CA ASP A 20 28.25 -6.86 19.92
C ASP A 20 26.75 -6.57 20.11
N LEU A 21 26.24 -5.48 19.51
CA LEU A 21 24.83 -5.13 19.52
C LEU A 21 24.28 -5.02 18.09
N ILE A 22 23.09 -5.57 17.88
CA ILE A 22 22.26 -5.35 16.70
C ILE A 22 21.13 -4.38 17.01
N ARG A 23 20.88 -3.48 16.06
CA ARG A 23 19.81 -2.50 16.15
C ARG A 23 18.59 -2.99 15.36
N ILE A 24 17.44 -3.10 16.03
CA ILE A 24 16.19 -3.59 15.45
C ILE A 24 15.12 -2.50 15.53
N GLN A 25 14.65 -2.04 14.38
CA GLN A 25 13.56 -1.08 14.23
C GLN A 25 12.23 -1.70 14.69
N ARG A 26 11.55 -1.02 15.61
CA ARG A 26 10.23 -1.41 16.14
C ARG A 26 9.08 -0.56 15.59
N THR A 27 9.38 0.70 15.28
CA THR A 27 8.51 1.67 14.60
C THR A 27 9.39 2.61 13.77
N GLU A 28 8.82 3.51 12.97
CA GLU A 28 9.58 4.42 12.09
C GLU A 28 10.65 5.27 12.81
N GLY A 29 10.50 5.51 14.11
CA GLY A 29 11.44 6.33 14.89
C GLY A 29 12.06 5.62 16.09
N THR A 30 11.79 4.33 16.31
CA THR A 30 12.25 3.64 17.52
C THR A 30 13.02 2.36 17.19
N PHE A 31 14.09 2.16 17.94
CA PHE A 31 14.96 1.00 17.83
C PHE A 31 15.13 0.34 19.19
N VAL A 32 15.33 -0.97 19.17
CA VAL A 32 15.79 -1.75 20.32
C VAL A 32 17.13 -2.38 19.98
N HIS A 33 18.01 -2.46 20.97
CA HIS A 33 19.29 -3.15 20.84
C HIS A 33 19.16 -4.58 21.35
N ARG A 34 19.85 -5.52 20.71
CA ARG A 34 20.00 -6.91 21.16
C ARG A 34 21.43 -7.35 20.97
N GLU A 35 21.88 -8.34 21.71
CA GLU A 35 23.21 -8.91 21.49
C GLU A 35 23.31 -9.53 20.10
N GLY A 36 24.39 -9.22 19.38
CA GLY A 36 24.54 -9.56 17.97
C GLY A 36 25.94 -9.23 17.46
N ASN A 37 26.58 -10.14 16.75
CA ASN A 37 27.90 -9.88 16.18
C ASN A 37 27.79 -9.08 14.87
N ARG A 38 28.93 -8.76 14.24
CA ARG A 38 28.95 -8.01 12.97
C ARG A 38 28.19 -8.70 11.83
N ALA A 39 28.20 -10.03 11.78
CA ALA A 39 27.43 -10.77 10.77
C ALA A 39 25.92 -10.64 11.02
N ASP A 40 25.50 -10.67 12.29
CA ASP A 40 24.11 -10.41 12.68
C ASP A 40 23.69 -8.98 12.33
N GLN A 41 24.55 -7.97 12.52
CA GLN A 41 24.28 -6.58 12.13
C GLN A 41 23.99 -6.45 10.64
N ILE A 42 24.80 -7.13 9.82
CA ILE A 42 24.62 -7.14 8.36
C ILE A 42 23.33 -7.86 7.98
N ASP A 43 23.08 -9.05 8.51
CA ASP A 43 21.88 -9.85 8.18
C ASP A 43 20.59 -9.13 8.60
N TYR A 44 20.50 -8.68 9.85
CA TYR A 44 19.35 -7.90 10.34
C TYR A 44 19.24 -6.56 9.64
N GLY A 45 20.35 -5.91 9.30
CA GLY A 45 20.37 -4.68 8.54
C GLY A 45 19.69 -4.86 7.17
N ILE A 46 20.13 -5.87 6.41
CA ILE A 46 19.54 -6.22 5.11
C ILE A 46 18.06 -6.54 5.26
N ARG A 47 17.70 -7.40 6.21
CA ARG A 47 16.30 -7.80 6.45
C ARG A 47 15.40 -6.61 6.76
N GLN A 48 15.89 -5.63 7.53
CA GLN A 48 15.14 -4.42 7.85
C GLN A 48 14.97 -3.50 6.65
N LEU A 49 15.99 -3.36 5.79
CA LEU A 49 15.86 -2.64 4.51
C LEU A 49 14.82 -3.30 3.60
N PHE A 50 14.80 -4.63 3.52
CA PHE A 50 13.78 -5.36 2.77
C PHE A 50 12.38 -5.19 3.38
N ALA A 51 12.24 -5.23 4.71
CA ALA A 51 10.96 -4.98 5.37
C ALA A 51 10.45 -3.56 5.08
N PHE A 52 11.34 -2.55 5.09
CA PHE A 52 11.01 -1.18 4.68
C PHE A 52 10.55 -1.13 3.22
N ALA A 53 11.29 -1.76 2.31
CA ALA A 53 10.92 -1.82 0.90
C ALA A 53 9.54 -2.47 0.70
N MET A 54 9.26 -3.57 1.38
CA MET A 54 7.93 -4.21 1.38
C MET A 54 6.82 -3.30 1.92
N ARG A 55 7.15 -2.44 2.89
CA ARG A 55 6.22 -1.49 3.54
C ARG A 55 5.89 -0.30 2.63
N GLU A 56 6.91 0.25 1.99
CA GLU A 56 6.85 1.51 1.26
C GLU A 56 6.85 1.36 -0.28
N TYR A 57 6.84 0.14 -0.80
CA TYR A 57 6.86 -0.13 -2.24
C TYR A 57 5.85 0.69 -3.08
N PRO A 58 4.62 1.02 -2.61
CA PRO A 58 3.70 1.84 -3.41
C PRO A 58 4.17 3.29 -3.57
N SER A 59 5.00 3.77 -2.65
CA SER A 59 5.58 5.11 -2.62
C SER A 59 6.99 5.17 -3.23
N MET A 60 7.52 4.02 -3.68
CA MET A 60 8.79 3.90 -4.40
C MET A 60 8.59 3.14 -5.72
N PRO A 61 7.76 3.64 -6.66
CA PRO A 61 7.63 3.07 -7.99
C PRO A 61 8.98 3.09 -8.72
N ARG A 62 9.17 2.12 -9.60
CA ARG A 62 10.35 2.04 -10.47
C ARG A 62 10.43 3.29 -11.33
N GLU A 63 11.63 3.86 -11.45
CA GLU A 63 11.89 4.93 -12.40
C GLU A 63 11.63 4.45 -13.84
N PRO A 64 10.91 5.24 -14.66
CA PRO A 64 10.62 4.88 -16.04
C PRO A 64 11.91 4.85 -16.86
N LYS A 65 12.04 3.89 -17.77
CA LYS A 65 13.05 3.93 -18.83
C LYS A 65 12.58 4.89 -19.92
N GLU A 66 13.51 5.58 -20.59
CA GLU A 66 13.22 6.62 -21.59
C GLU A 66 12.29 6.17 -22.74
N GLU A 67 12.28 4.88 -23.10
CA GLU A 67 11.42 4.33 -24.17
C GLU A 67 9.92 4.31 -23.80
N ASP A 68 9.58 4.34 -22.50
CA ASP A 68 8.20 4.23 -22.03
C ASP A 68 7.47 5.59 -22.01
N LEU A 69 8.07 6.71 -22.48
CA LEU A 69 7.67 8.11 -22.23
C LEU A 69 6.28 8.57 -22.74
N LEU A 70 5.56 7.76 -23.51
CA LEU A 70 4.41 8.23 -24.30
C LEU A 70 2.98 7.93 -23.78
N GLN A 71 2.74 7.28 -22.62
CA GLN A 71 1.37 6.81 -22.32
C GLN A 71 0.59 7.34 -21.09
N GLN A 72 1.15 7.81 -19.96
CA GLN A 72 0.36 8.42 -18.85
C GLN A 72 1.22 9.34 -17.95
N PRO A 73 0.63 10.27 -17.15
CA PRO A 73 1.34 10.99 -16.09
C PRO A 73 1.85 10.02 -15.02
N ARG A 74 3.14 10.10 -14.69
CA ARG A 74 3.89 8.99 -14.07
C ARG A 74 4.10 9.21 -12.58
N ALA A 75 3.96 8.14 -11.79
CA ALA A 75 4.27 8.17 -10.37
C ALA A 75 5.80 8.12 -10.18
N HIS A 76 6.37 9.15 -9.57
CA HIS A 76 7.75 9.16 -9.07
C HIS A 76 7.80 8.67 -7.62
N ALA A 77 8.97 8.21 -7.18
CA ALA A 77 9.21 7.91 -5.77
C ALA A 77 9.00 9.17 -4.91
N VAL A 78 8.32 9.00 -3.79
CA VAL A 78 8.07 10.10 -2.85
C VAL A 78 9.39 10.48 -2.18
N PRO A 79 9.89 11.73 -2.34
CA PRO A 79 11.22 12.11 -1.85
C PRO A 79 11.42 11.88 -0.34
N SER A 80 10.40 12.18 0.47
CA SER A 80 10.46 11.99 1.92
C SER A 80 10.54 10.51 2.34
N VAL A 81 10.01 9.59 1.53
CA VAL A 81 10.14 8.14 1.75
C VAL A 81 11.56 7.66 1.41
N LEU A 82 12.15 8.18 0.35
CA LEU A 82 13.55 7.88 -0.01
C LEU A 82 14.52 8.41 1.06
N HIS A 83 14.27 9.62 1.59
CA HIS A 83 15.02 10.15 2.72
C HIS A 83 14.91 9.22 3.93
N CYS A 84 13.71 8.78 4.31
CA CYS A 84 13.52 7.84 5.42
C CYS A 84 14.21 6.50 5.19
N PHE A 85 14.26 6.02 3.94
CA PHE A 85 14.97 4.79 3.60
C PHE A 85 16.50 4.95 3.78
N ALA A 86 17.04 6.09 3.37
CA ALA A 86 18.45 6.41 3.52
C ALA A 86 18.85 6.65 4.99
N ASP A 87 17.99 7.29 5.78
CA ASP A 87 18.12 7.40 7.23
C ASP A 87 18.21 6.02 7.87
N LEU A 88 17.26 5.13 7.55
CA LEU A 88 17.26 3.78 8.10
C LEU A 88 18.53 3.02 7.70
N ALA A 89 18.97 3.11 6.45
CA ALA A 89 20.21 2.48 6.00
C ALA A 89 21.44 3.00 6.78
N SER A 90 21.51 4.31 7.01
CA SER A 90 22.56 4.94 7.82
C SER A 90 22.51 4.52 9.29
N ASP A 91 21.31 4.43 9.88
CA ASP A 91 21.10 3.95 11.26
C ASP A 91 21.45 2.46 11.43
N LEU A 92 21.42 1.69 10.35
CA LEU A 92 21.74 0.25 10.33
C LEU A 92 23.19 -0.05 9.88
N GLY A 93 24.04 0.98 9.72
CA GLY A 93 25.46 0.80 9.42
C GLY A 93 25.83 0.66 7.96
N PHE A 94 24.93 0.99 7.05
CA PHE A 94 25.23 1.10 5.63
C PHE A 94 25.64 2.53 5.26
N ALA A 95 26.64 2.64 4.39
CA ALA A 95 27.11 3.92 3.88
C ALA A 95 27.47 3.84 2.38
N SER A 96 27.02 4.84 1.64
CA SER A 96 27.41 5.09 0.24
C SER A 96 27.13 6.56 -0.11
N ASP A 97 27.69 7.00 -1.23
CA ASP A 97 27.43 8.35 -1.75
C ASP A 97 25.95 8.54 -2.09
N GLU A 98 25.29 7.48 -2.59
CA GLU A 98 23.85 7.50 -2.87
C GLU A 98 23.01 7.61 -1.59
N ILE A 99 23.38 6.91 -0.51
CA ILE A 99 22.71 7.08 0.80
C ILE A 99 22.84 8.54 1.25
N THR A 100 24.03 9.12 1.09
CA THR A 100 24.28 10.52 1.46
C THR A 100 23.44 11.48 0.61
N ALA A 101 23.35 11.25 -0.70
CA ALA A 101 22.54 12.06 -1.61
C ALA A 101 21.04 11.98 -1.28
N LEU A 102 20.51 10.80 -0.98
CA LEU A 102 19.10 10.61 -0.64
C LEU A 102 18.71 11.27 0.68
N LYS A 103 19.65 11.39 1.64
CA LYS A 103 19.45 12.16 2.87
C LYS A 103 19.36 13.68 2.66
N GLN A 104 19.69 14.19 1.48
CA GLN A 104 19.49 15.61 1.14
C GLN A 104 18.09 15.89 0.56
N LEU A 105 17.27 14.87 0.33
CA LEU A 105 15.90 15.05 -0.16
C LEU A 105 14.99 15.64 0.93
N GLY A 106 13.92 16.32 0.52
CA GLY A 106 12.99 17.00 1.44
C GLY A 106 12.45 16.08 2.53
N THR A 107 12.42 16.60 3.76
CA THR A 107 11.89 15.89 4.93
C THR A 107 10.44 16.29 5.19
N ASP A 108 9.55 15.32 5.16
CA ASP A 108 8.23 15.45 5.78
C ASP A 108 8.28 14.83 7.18
N ALA A 109 7.32 15.18 8.04
CA ALA A 109 7.16 14.54 9.34
C ALA A 109 7.10 13.01 9.19
N ARG A 110 7.99 12.28 9.92
CA ARG A 110 7.97 10.82 9.95
C ARG A 110 6.58 10.34 10.34
N ARG A 111 5.98 9.49 9.51
CA ARG A 111 4.66 8.93 9.79
C ARG A 111 4.73 8.10 11.05
N THR A 112 3.97 8.49 12.08
CA THR A 112 3.83 7.71 13.31
C THR A 112 2.63 6.78 13.16
N TYR A 113 2.86 5.52 13.50
CA TYR A 113 1.82 4.50 13.45
C TYR A 113 1.62 3.91 14.84
N PRO A 114 0.37 3.78 15.32
CA PRO A 114 0.10 3.12 16.58
C PRO A 114 0.55 1.66 16.47
N ARG A 115 1.38 1.24 17.43
CA ARG A 115 1.89 -0.13 17.48
C ARG A 115 0.74 -1.07 17.83
N SER A 116 0.42 -1.96 16.90
CA SER A 116 -0.60 -3.00 17.08
C SER A 116 0.03 -4.38 16.92
N ARG A 117 -0.50 -5.38 17.63
CA ARG A 117 -0.06 -6.76 17.49
C ARG A 117 -0.62 -7.33 16.17
N PRO A 118 0.21 -7.99 15.34
CA PRO A 118 -0.27 -8.63 14.12
C PRO A 118 -1.24 -9.76 14.42
N ILE A 119 -2.34 -9.81 13.66
CA ILE A 119 -3.29 -10.93 13.62
C ILE A 119 -2.87 -11.84 12.46
N LEU A 120 -2.58 -13.11 12.74
CA LEU A 120 -2.08 -14.07 11.74
C LEU A 120 -3.22 -14.83 11.03
N VAL A 121 -4.32 -15.07 11.74
CA VAL A 121 -5.46 -15.88 11.28
C VAL A 121 -6.79 -15.19 11.64
N THR A 122 -7.87 -15.55 10.96
CA THR A 122 -9.22 -15.00 11.21
C THR A 122 -10.28 -16.08 11.11
N SER A 123 -11.35 -15.95 11.90
CA SER A 123 -12.53 -16.83 11.90
C SER A 123 -13.51 -16.55 10.73
N GLY A 124 -13.19 -15.58 9.87
CA GLY A 124 -13.99 -15.22 8.69
C GLY A 124 -13.41 -15.75 7.37
N PRO A 125 -13.89 -15.28 6.20
CA PRO A 125 -13.45 -15.76 4.88
C PRO A 125 -11.98 -15.48 4.53
N GLY A 126 -11.25 -14.73 5.37
CA GLY A 126 -9.83 -14.46 5.23
C GLY A 126 -9.42 -13.89 3.87
N VAL A 127 -8.13 -14.03 3.55
CA VAL A 127 -7.61 -13.67 2.24
C VAL A 127 -7.84 -14.83 1.27
N ALA A 128 -8.64 -14.61 0.22
CA ALA A 128 -8.89 -15.62 -0.81
C ALA A 128 -7.61 -16.01 -1.58
N LEU A 129 -7.49 -17.28 -2.03
CA LEU A 129 -6.27 -17.81 -2.65
C LEU A 129 -5.76 -16.97 -3.85
N TYR A 130 -6.65 -16.57 -4.75
CA TYR A 130 -6.31 -15.82 -5.97
C TYR A 130 -5.76 -14.41 -5.71
N VAL A 131 -5.86 -13.88 -4.49
CA VAL A 131 -5.33 -12.55 -4.11
C VAL A 131 -4.08 -12.64 -3.23
N ARG A 132 -3.58 -13.85 -2.96
CA ARG A 132 -2.37 -14.09 -2.15
C ARG A 132 -1.08 -13.97 -2.96
N CYS A 133 -1.18 -13.95 -4.29
CA CYS A 133 -0.05 -13.86 -5.20
C CYS A 133 0.03 -12.49 -5.88
N GLY A 134 1.24 -12.14 -6.35
CA GLY A 134 1.49 -10.89 -7.05
C GLY A 134 1.57 -9.66 -6.13
N LYS A 135 1.34 -8.49 -6.72
CA LYS A 135 1.44 -7.20 -6.04
C LYS A 135 0.32 -7.05 -5.00
N PRO A 136 0.64 -6.76 -3.72
CA PRO A 136 -0.38 -6.56 -2.69
C PRO A 136 -1.37 -5.46 -3.08
N ARG A 137 -2.68 -5.72 -2.97
CA ARG A 137 -3.72 -4.71 -3.22
C ARG A 137 -3.56 -3.50 -2.29
N CYS A 138 -3.94 -2.30 -2.74
CA CYS A 138 -3.76 -1.06 -1.97
C CYS A 138 -4.33 -1.11 -0.54
N ARG A 139 -5.51 -1.73 -0.34
CA ARG A 139 -6.12 -1.88 0.99
C ARG A 139 -5.29 -2.77 1.92
N SER A 140 -4.93 -3.97 1.46
CA SER A 140 -4.05 -4.87 2.22
C SER A 140 -2.72 -4.21 2.50
N SER A 141 -2.10 -3.59 1.48
CA SER A 141 -0.85 -2.83 1.57
C SER A 141 -0.85 -1.86 2.75
N LYS A 142 -1.86 -0.97 2.80
CA LYS A 142 -2.08 -0.01 3.89
C LYS A 142 -2.30 -0.68 5.25
N ALA A 143 -3.06 -1.77 5.31
CA ALA A 143 -3.37 -2.45 6.56
C ALA A 143 -2.14 -3.08 7.20
N ASP A 144 -1.34 -3.86 6.45
CA ASP A 144 -0.17 -4.53 7.04
C ASP A 144 1.08 -3.63 7.08
N ARG A 145 1.02 -2.41 6.55
CA ARG A 145 2.16 -1.46 6.52
C ARG A 145 2.80 -1.33 7.89
N ASN A 146 1.98 -1.17 8.93
CA ASN A 146 2.43 -0.93 10.30
C ASN A 146 2.88 -2.21 11.02
N LEU A 147 2.73 -3.37 10.36
CA LEU A 147 3.09 -4.68 10.88
C LEU A 147 4.38 -5.20 10.25
N LEU A 148 4.82 -4.64 9.12
CA LEU A 148 6.03 -5.03 8.38
C LEU A 148 7.31 -4.49 9.01
N PHE A 149 7.57 -4.93 10.24
CA PHE A 149 8.83 -4.77 10.94
C PHE A 149 9.41 -6.15 11.23
N VAL A 150 10.74 -6.23 11.28
CA VAL A 150 11.44 -7.52 11.40
C VAL A 150 11.06 -8.28 12.67
N ASP A 151 10.76 -7.56 13.75
CA ASP A 151 10.30 -8.16 15.00
C ASP A 151 8.97 -8.91 14.86
N HIS A 152 8.03 -8.39 14.06
CA HIS A 152 6.76 -9.05 13.76
C HIS A 152 6.91 -10.14 12.70
N LEU A 153 7.80 -9.95 11.72
CA LEU A 153 8.08 -10.96 10.68
C LEU A 153 8.78 -12.20 11.25
N HIS A 154 9.60 -12.04 12.29
CA HIS A 154 10.29 -13.13 12.98
C HIS A 154 9.56 -13.66 14.21
N ASP A 155 8.40 -13.09 14.52
CA ASP A 155 7.55 -13.57 15.60
C ASP A 155 7.25 -15.08 15.42
N THR A 156 7.53 -15.89 16.44
CA THR A 156 7.42 -17.35 16.34
C THR A 156 6.04 -17.87 16.67
N ARG A 157 5.10 -17.00 17.07
CA ARG A 157 3.73 -17.37 17.40
C ARG A 157 3.05 -18.11 16.25
N GLN A 158 2.36 -19.18 16.60
CA GLN A 158 1.44 -19.90 15.74
C GLN A 158 0.02 -19.66 16.27
N ASP A 159 -0.79 -18.95 15.50
CA ASP A 159 -2.19 -18.74 15.83
C ASP A 159 -3.04 -19.77 15.05
N GLN A 160 -4.02 -20.39 15.70
CA GLN A 160 -4.99 -21.28 15.05
C GLN A 160 -6.22 -20.48 14.60
N GLY A 161 -6.69 -20.69 13.38
CA GLY A 161 -7.90 -20.06 12.86
C GLY A 161 -8.29 -20.58 11.49
N ASP A 162 -9.50 -20.23 11.05
CA ASP A 162 -10.15 -20.82 9.88
C ASP A 162 -9.54 -20.36 8.55
N SER A 163 -8.92 -19.17 8.54
CA SER A 163 -8.28 -18.60 7.36
C SER A 163 -7.13 -17.65 7.71
N ILE A 164 -6.32 -17.28 6.72
CA ILE A 164 -5.10 -16.48 6.91
C ILE A 164 -5.30 -15.00 6.56
N THR A 165 -4.54 -14.12 7.22
CA THR A 165 -4.53 -12.67 6.96
C THR A 165 -3.56 -12.27 5.86
N SER A 166 -3.66 -11.04 5.36
CA SER A 166 -2.71 -10.50 4.38
C SER A 166 -1.31 -10.38 4.96
N PHE A 167 -1.20 -10.02 6.23
CA PHE A 167 0.07 -10.00 6.94
C PHE A 167 0.71 -11.40 7.00
N PHE A 168 -0.07 -12.44 7.29
CA PHE A 168 0.43 -13.81 7.27
C PHE A 168 1.03 -14.17 5.91
N VAL A 169 0.34 -13.87 4.81
CA VAL A 169 0.87 -14.10 3.45
C VAL A 169 2.20 -13.38 3.25
N ARG A 170 2.31 -12.11 3.64
CA ARG A 170 3.56 -11.35 3.50
C ARG A 170 4.69 -11.92 4.36
N LYS A 171 4.38 -12.34 5.58
CA LYS A 171 5.33 -13.01 6.49
C LYS A 171 5.83 -14.33 5.89
N SER A 172 4.94 -15.16 5.34
CA SER A 172 5.31 -16.40 4.68
C SER A 172 6.22 -16.18 3.46
N VAL A 173 5.90 -15.18 2.62
CA VAL A 173 6.75 -14.82 1.48
C VAL A 173 8.13 -14.36 1.95
N TYR A 174 8.19 -13.46 2.93
CA TYR A 174 9.45 -13.01 3.51
C TYR A 174 10.30 -14.19 4.03
N LEU A 175 9.70 -15.10 4.80
CA LEU A 175 10.39 -16.27 5.37
C LEU A 175 10.83 -17.27 4.28
N ALA A 176 10.09 -17.40 3.18
CA ALA A 176 10.48 -18.28 2.07
C ALA A 176 11.78 -17.82 1.39
N PHE A 177 12.05 -16.51 1.35
CA PHE A 177 13.29 -15.98 0.74
C PHE A 177 14.43 -15.80 1.74
N PHE A 178 14.12 -15.37 2.97
CA PHE A 178 15.15 -15.04 3.96
C PHE A 178 15.38 -16.11 5.02
N GLY A 179 14.47 -17.08 5.16
CA GLY A 179 14.49 -18.04 6.26
C GLY A 179 14.36 -17.37 7.64
N ARG A 180 14.52 -18.18 8.69
CA ARG A 180 14.60 -17.69 10.08
C ARG A 180 16.04 -17.32 10.42
N PRO A 181 16.27 -16.23 11.18
CA PRO A 181 17.61 -15.90 11.66
C PRO A 181 18.04 -16.90 12.74
N SER A 182 19.29 -17.34 12.67
CA SER A 182 19.86 -18.46 13.46
C SER A 182 19.96 -18.19 14.97
N ARG A 183 19.75 -16.95 15.44
CA ARG A 183 20.07 -16.52 16.82
C ARG A 183 18.85 -16.23 17.70
N MET A 184 17.62 -16.38 17.21
CA MET A 184 16.39 -16.13 18.00
C MET A 184 15.83 -17.36 18.74
N GLU A 185 16.55 -18.48 18.81
CA GLU A 185 16.08 -19.69 19.50
C GLU A 185 16.22 -19.62 21.04
N SER A 186 16.95 -18.64 21.58
CA SER A 186 17.21 -18.60 23.02
C SER A 186 16.17 -17.75 23.76
N THR A 187 14.98 -18.32 24.03
CA THR A 187 14.15 -18.13 25.26
C THR A 187 12.79 -18.83 25.10
N ALA A 188 12.78 -20.10 24.76
CA ALA A 188 11.67 -20.99 25.12
C ALA A 188 12.21 -22.42 25.18
N ASN A 189 12.28 -22.94 26.40
CA ASN A 189 12.48 -24.32 26.83
C ASN A 189 12.73 -25.37 25.75
N MET A 190 13.86 -26.07 25.95
CA MET A 190 14.09 -27.44 25.50
C MET A 190 12.81 -28.26 25.65
N ASN A 191 12.21 -28.62 24.53
CA ASN A 191 11.55 -29.88 24.30
C ASN A 191 11.70 -30.17 22.81
N GLU A 192 12.19 -31.37 22.56
CA GLU A 192 12.18 -32.14 21.32
C GLU A 192 11.17 -31.63 20.29
N ASP A 193 11.70 -31.14 19.17
CA ASP A 193 11.35 -31.62 17.83
C ASP A 193 12.02 -30.68 16.83
N MET A 194 13.11 -31.18 16.24
CA MET A 194 13.71 -30.62 15.05
C MET A 194 12.77 -30.89 13.87
N GLU A 195 11.64 -30.20 13.85
CA GLU A 195 10.66 -30.28 12.79
C GLU A 195 10.25 -28.87 12.32
N ASP A 196 10.44 -28.69 11.01
CA ASP A 196 9.41 -28.18 10.14
C ASP A 196 9.41 -26.68 9.79
N ALA A 197 10.42 -26.28 9.03
CA ALA A 197 10.15 -25.39 7.88
C ALA A 197 9.09 -25.98 6.92
N ASP A 198 8.89 -27.32 6.94
CA ASP A 198 7.78 -27.99 6.25
C ASP A 198 6.42 -27.77 6.95
N SER A 199 6.29 -27.17 8.16
CA SER A 199 4.98 -27.10 8.85
C SER A 199 4.09 -25.99 8.29
N VAL A 200 4.71 -24.88 7.88
CA VAL A 200 4.00 -23.83 7.13
C VAL A 200 3.60 -24.35 5.75
N LEU A 201 4.43 -25.20 5.12
CA LEU A 201 4.11 -25.87 3.86
C LEU A 201 3.11 -27.03 4.06
N SER A 202 3.07 -27.67 5.22
CA SER A 202 2.21 -28.83 5.50
C SER A 202 0.76 -28.39 5.69
N TYR A 203 0.51 -27.16 6.18
CA TYR A 203 -0.81 -26.55 6.14
C TYR A 203 -1.35 -26.43 4.70
N TYR A 204 -0.49 -26.11 3.71
CA TYR A 204 -0.86 -26.12 2.29
C TYR A 204 -0.95 -27.54 1.71
N ARG A 205 -0.05 -28.46 2.08
CA ARG A 205 -0.07 -29.87 1.63
C ARG A 205 -1.30 -30.63 2.13
N ARG A 206 -1.89 -30.24 3.26
CA ARG A 206 -3.10 -30.86 3.85
C ARG A 206 -4.38 -30.49 3.07
N GLN A 207 -4.43 -29.34 2.39
CA GLN A 207 -5.59 -28.91 1.59
C GLN A 207 -5.68 -29.64 0.23
N ASP A 208 -4.56 -30.08 -0.34
CA ASP A 208 -4.50 -30.92 -1.55
C ASP A 208 -4.81 -32.41 -1.26
N ARG A 209 -4.58 -32.86 -0.03
CA ARG A 209 -4.76 -34.27 0.36
C ARG A 209 -6.22 -34.68 0.56
N SER A 210 -7.15 -33.74 0.64
CA SER A 210 -8.60 -33.98 0.72
C SER A 210 -9.22 -34.58 -0.56
N GLN A 211 -8.45 -34.79 -1.64
CA GLN A 211 -8.93 -35.45 -2.86
C GLN A 211 -8.20 -36.76 -3.21
N SER A 212 -7.35 -37.30 -2.35
CA SER A 212 -6.65 -38.56 -2.66
C SER A 212 -6.29 -39.35 -1.40
N GLN A 213 -7.26 -40.08 -0.85
CA GLN A 213 -6.99 -41.22 0.03
C GLN A 213 -7.62 -42.48 -0.55
N GLU A 214 -6.75 -43.42 -0.92
CA GLU A 214 -6.80 -44.87 -0.74
C GLU A 214 -5.63 -45.46 -1.55
N SER A 215 -4.78 -46.36 -1.09
CA SER A 215 -4.68 -47.10 0.17
C SER A 215 -3.21 -47.54 0.32
N SER A 216 -2.75 -47.65 1.56
CA SER A 216 -1.46 -48.23 1.93
C SER A 216 -1.55 -49.75 1.93
N GLY A 217 -0.50 -50.45 1.50
CA GLY A 217 -0.39 -51.91 1.65
C GLY A 217 1.00 -52.43 1.30
N VAL A 218 1.79 -52.71 2.34
CA VAL A 218 3.13 -53.30 2.31
C VAL A 218 3.09 -54.74 1.80
N SER A 219 4.06 -55.19 0.99
CA SER A 219 4.88 -56.40 1.24
C SER A 219 5.82 -56.75 0.09
N GLN A 220 6.99 -57.22 0.51
CA GLN A 220 8.13 -57.76 -0.22
C GLN A 220 7.86 -59.22 -0.62
N ALA A 221 8.11 -59.62 -1.87
CA ALA A 221 8.59 -60.95 -2.32
C ALA A 221 8.48 -61.09 -3.85
N GLY A 222 9.34 -61.92 -4.44
CA GLY A 222 9.60 -61.98 -5.88
C GLY A 222 8.68 -62.88 -6.71
N GLY A 223 8.99 -62.94 -8.03
CA GLY A 223 8.64 -64.06 -8.91
C GLY A 223 7.47 -63.88 -9.90
N GLN A 224 7.82 -63.60 -11.17
CA GLN A 224 7.32 -64.19 -12.44
C GLN A 224 5.82 -64.10 -12.90
N SER A 225 5.66 -63.41 -14.06
CA SER A 225 5.02 -63.83 -15.33
C SER A 225 3.50 -63.65 -15.65
N GLN A 226 3.27 -62.99 -16.80
CA GLN A 226 2.11 -62.90 -17.76
C GLN A 226 1.07 -61.76 -17.64
N PRO A 227 0.86 -60.95 -18.72
CA PRO A 227 -0.51 -60.61 -19.16
C PRO A 227 -0.68 -60.21 -20.66
N SER A 228 -1.85 -60.47 -21.27
CA SER A 228 -2.26 -59.83 -22.54
C SER A 228 -3.69 -59.26 -22.54
N SER A 229 -4.70 -59.89 -21.91
CA SER A 229 -6.07 -59.35 -21.82
C SER A 229 -6.22 -58.20 -20.81
N VAL A 230 -5.51 -58.26 -19.68
CA VAL A 230 -5.53 -57.23 -18.63
C VAL A 230 -4.92 -55.89 -19.09
N GLN A 231 -4.02 -55.92 -20.08
CA GLN A 231 -3.42 -54.71 -20.64
C GLN A 231 -4.43 -53.87 -21.44
N GLU A 232 -5.41 -54.50 -22.09
CA GLU A 232 -6.34 -53.82 -22.98
C GLU A 232 -7.47 -53.13 -22.21
N GLU A 233 -7.98 -53.76 -21.14
CA GLU A 233 -8.91 -53.12 -20.20
C GLU A 233 -8.26 -51.96 -19.44
N ARG A 234 -6.98 -52.09 -19.06
CA ARG A 234 -6.21 -50.98 -18.48
C ARG A 234 -6.10 -49.79 -19.44
N ARG A 235 -5.88 -50.05 -20.74
CA ARG A 235 -5.83 -48.99 -21.77
C ARG A 235 -7.20 -48.31 -21.96
N GLN A 236 -8.30 -49.04 -21.93
CA GLN A 236 -9.64 -48.44 -21.99
C GLN A 236 -9.98 -47.63 -20.72
N GLY A 237 -9.62 -48.14 -19.54
CA GLY A 237 -9.75 -47.42 -18.27
C GLY A 237 -8.98 -46.09 -18.27
N GLN A 238 -7.74 -46.10 -18.77
CA GLN A 238 -6.92 -44.90 -18.93
C GLN A 238 -7.57 -43.87 -19.87
N ARG A 239 -8.11 -44.29 -21.03
CA ARG A 239 -8.80 -43.37 -21.96
C ARG A 239 -10.04 -42.73 -21.34
N ARG A 240 -10.84 -43.51 -20.60
CA ARG A 240 -12.02 -42.98 -19.87
C ARG A 240 -11.62 -42.00 -18.77
N GLN A 241 -10.54 -42.30 -18.05
CA GLN A 241 -10.02 -41.42 -17.01
C GLN A 241 -9.46 -40.11 -17.61
N GLU A 242 -8.80 -40.20 -18.75
CA GLU A 242 -8.27 -39.03 -19.47
C GLU A 242 -9.37 -38.14 -20.05
N GLN A 243 -10.44 -38.74 -20.62
CA GLN A 243 -11.62 -37.98 -21.05
C GLN A 243 -12.27 -37.21 -19.89
N ARG A 244 -12.46 -37.84 -18.72
CA ARG A 244 -12.99 -37.17 -17.53
C ARG A 244 -12.11 -36.01 -17.07
N ARG A 245 -10.78 -36.19 -17.09
CA ARG A 245 -9.82 -35.10 -16.78
C ARG A 245 -9.91 -33.96 -17.79
N GLN A 246 -10.07 -34.28 -19.08
CA GLN A 246 -10.18 -33.27 -20.13
C GLN A 246 -11.49 -32.48 -20.03
N GLU A 247 -12.58 -33.15 -19.67
CA GLU A 247 -13.89 -32.53 -19.43
C GLU A 247 -13.87 -31.63 -18.19
N GLN A 248 -13.25 -32.07 -17.10
CA GLN A 248 -13.02 -31.25 -15.90
C GLN A 248 -12.23 -29.97 -16.23
N ARG A 249 -11.14 -30.08 -17.01
CA ARG A 249 -10.37 -28.91 -17.45
C ARG A 249 -11.22 -27.94 -18.28
N ARG A 250 -12.08 -28.45 -19.17
CA ARG A 250 -12.99 -27.62 -19.98
C ARG A 250 -14.02 -26.92 -19.10
N GLN A 251 -14.57 -27.62 -18.12
CA GLN A 251 -15.54 -27.05 -17.18
C GLN A 251 -14.90 -25.97 -16.30
N GLU A 252 -13.67 -26.21 -15.86
CA GLU A 252 -12.89 -25.24 -15.08
C GLU A 252 -12.50 -24.02 -15.92
N GLN A 253 -12.12 -24.20 -17.18
CA GLN A 253 -11.89 -23.08 -18.11
C GLN A 253 -13.15 -22.22 -18.30
N ARG A 254 -14.31 -22.85 -18.52
CA ARG A 254 -15.59 -22.11 -18.61
C ARG A 254 -15.91 -21.34 -17.34
N ARG A 255 -15.63 -21.94 -16.17
CA ARG A 255 -15.85 -21.30 -14.87
C ARG A 255 -14.89 -20.11 -14.67
N GLN A 256 -13.63 -20.24 -15.06
CA GLN A 256 -12.68 -19.13 -15.04
C GLN A 256 -13.10 -18.01 -15.99
N GLU A 257 -13.60 -18.35 -17.18
CA GLU A 257 -14.05 -17.38 -18.16
C GLU A 257 -15.28 -16.62 -17.66
N GLN A 258 -16.25 -17.30 -17.04
CA GLN A 258 -17.39 -16.68 -16.37
C GLN A 258 -16.95 -15.70 -15.28
N LEU A 259 -16.01 -16.10 -14.42
CA LEU A 259 -15.47 -15.23 -13.38
C LEU A 259 -14.75 -14.01 -13.96
N ARG A 260 -14.03 -14.15 -15.08
CA ARG A 260 -13.41 -13.02 -15.78
C ARG A 260 -14.44 -12.06 -16.35
N GLN A 261 -15.50 -12.58 -16.97
CA GLN A 261 -16.58 -11.76 -17.49
C GLN A 261 -17.32 -11.02 -16.37
N GLU A 262 -17.55 -11.67 -15.23
CA GLU A 262 -18.16 -11.03 -14.07
C GLU A 262 -17.28 -9.93 -13.48
N GLN A 263 -15.96 -10.14 -13.40
CA GLN A 263 -15.01 -9.11 -12.98
C GLN A 263 -15.03 -7.90 -13.92
N LEU A 264 -15.02 -8.13 -15.23
CA LEU A 264 -15.10 -7.05 -16.23
C LEU A 264 -16.40 -6.24 -16.07
N ARG A 265 -17.54 -6.91 -15.86
CA ARG A 265 -18.83 -6.24 -15.63
C ARG A 265 -18.81 -5.37 -14.38
N LEU A 266 -18.28 -5.87 -13.27
CA LEU A 266 -18.18 -5.12 -12.02
C LEU A 266 -17.23 -3.92 -12.15
N GLU A 267 -16.15 -4.06 -12.91
CA GLU A 267 -15.21 -2.97 -13.16
C GLU A 267 -15.83 -1.87 -14.02
N GLU A 268 -16.56 -2.23 -15.08
CA GLU A 268 -17.34 -1.29 -15.89
C GLU A 268 -18.42 -0.58 -15.06
N GLU A 269 -19.14 -1.29 -14.20
CA GLU A 269 -20.14 -0.69 -13.32
C GLU A 269 -19.49 0.30 -12.33
N LEU A 270 -18.34 -0.05 -11.76
CA LEU A 270 -17.60 0.83 -10.87
C LEU A 270 -17.10 2.09 -11.60
N GLN A 271 -16.61 1.93 -12.83
CA GLN A 271 -16.20 3.07 -13.66
C GLN A 271 -17.36 4.02 -13.95
N ARG A 272 -18.54 3.48 -14.30
CA ARG A 272 -19.75 4.28 -14.51
C ARG A 272 -20.14 5.06 -13.26
N ARG A 273 -20.15 4.41 -12.09
CA ARG A 273 -20.46 5.08 -10.81
C ARG A 273 -19.47 6.21 -10.48
N LEU A 274 -18.17 5.98 -10.71
CA LEU A 274 -17.15 7.02 -10.47
C LEU A 274 -17.29 8.19 -11.44
N GLU A 275 -17.66 7.93 -12.70
CA GLU A 275 -17.90 8.98 -13.68
C GLU A 275 -19.15 9.79 -13.37
N GLU A 276 -20.24 9.14 -12.95
CA GLU A 276 -21.45 9.80 -12.46
C GLU A 276 -21.14 10.69 -11.25
N GLU A 277 -20.39 10.19 -10.26
CA GLU A 277 -19.98 10.97 -9.09
C GLU A 277 -19.11 12.17 -9.50
N ARG A 278 -18.22 12.01 -10.48
CA ARG A 278 -17.40 13.10 -11.02
C ARG A 278 -18.27 14.17 -11.68
N LEU A 279 -19.20 13.77 -12.54
CA LEU A 279 -20.15 14.66 -13.21
C LEU A 279 -21.04 15.41 -12.20
N GLU A 280 -21.48 14.73 -11.14
CA GLU A 280 -22.28 15.36 -10.10
C GLU A 280 -21.47 16.39 -9.31
N ARG A 281 -20.21 16.08 -8.97
CA ARG A 281 -19.30 17.03 -8.31
C ARG A 281 -19.06 18.25 -9.18
N GLU A 282 -18.88 18.07 -10.49
CA GLU A 282 -18.69 19.16 -11.44
C GLU A 282 -19.94 20.04 -11.53
N ARG A 283 -21.14 19.45 -11.65
CA ARG A 283 -22.41 20.19 -11.61
C ARG A 283 -22.57 20.99 -10.31
N ARG A 284 -22.23 20.40 -9.16
CA ARG A 284 -22.26 21.09 -7.86
C ARG A 284 -21.23 22.22 -7.77
N ALA A 285 -20.08 22.10 -8.42
CA ALA A 285 -19.09 23.16 -8.50
C ALA A 285 -19.58 24.32 -9.38
N GLN A 286 -20.17 24.01 -10.54
CA GLN A 286 -20.76 25.01 -11.44
C GLN A 286 -21.89 25.79 -10.77
N LEU A 287 -22.82 25.10 -10.10
CA LEU A 287 -23.89 25.76 -9.33
C LEU A 287 -23.36 26.70 -8.25
N ARG A 288 -22.32 26.29 -7.52
CA ARG A 288 -21.67 27.16 -6.51
C ARG A 288 -21.00 28.37 -7.15
N GLN A 289 -20.35 28.19 -8.29
CA GLN A 289 -19.73 29.30 -9.02
C GLN A 289 -20.77 30.29 -9.53
N GLU A 290 -21.90 29.80 -10.02
CA GLU A 290 -23.01 30.65 -10.46
C GLU A 290 -23.63 31.42 -9.29
N GLN A 291 -23.82 30.77 -8.14
CA GLN A 291 -24.29 31.43 -6.91
C GLN A 291 -23.35 32.57 -6.49
N LEU A 292 -22.04 32.31 -6.45
CA LEU A 292 -21.05 33.35 -6.13
C LEU A 292 -21.09 34.51 -7.12
N ARG A 293 -21.31 34.22 -8.42
CA ARG A 293 -21.43 35.26 -9.44
C ARG A 293 -22.68 36.11 -9.25
N GLN A 294 -23.81 35.49 -8.91
CA GLN A 294 -25.05 36.22 -8.59
C GLN A 294 -24.90 37.08 -7.34
N GLU A 295 -24.21 36.57 -6.32
CA GLU A 295 -23.91 37.33 -5.09
C GLU A 295 -23.01 38.53 -5.37
N GLN A 296 -21.97 38.37 -6.19
CA GLN A 296 -21.13 39.48 -6.63
C GLN A 296 -21.91 40.57 -7.35
N LEU A 297 -22.79 40.18 -8.29
CA LEU A 297 -23.65 41.13 -9.01
C LEU A 297 -24.56 41.91 -8.05
N ARG A 298 -25.17 41.23 -7.06
CA ARG A 298 -26.01 41.90 -6.06
C ARG A 298 -25.22 42.92 -5.23
N LEU A 299 -24.01 42.55 -4.80
CA LEU A 299 -23.14 43.46 -4.06
C LEU A 299 -22.73 44.67 -4.91
N GLU A 300 -22.48 44.47 -6.20
CA GLU A 300 -22.14 45.55 -7.13
C GLU A 300 -23.33 46.50 -7.35
N GLU A 301 -24.54 45.96 -7.52
CA GLU A 301 -25.77 46.75 -7.61
C GLU A 301 -26.08 47.54 -6.33
N ASP A 302 -25.87 46.93 -5.16
CA ASP A 302 -26.03 47.61 -3.87
C ASP A 302 -25.00 48.72 -3.70
N LEU A 303 -23.75 48.48 -4.11
CA LEU A 303 -22.69 49.49 -4.10
C LEU A 303 -23.01 50.67 -5.04
N GLN A 304 -23.50 50.39 -6.25
CA GLN A 304 -23.93 51.43 -7.18
C GLN A 304 -25.06 52.27 -6.60
N ARG A 305 -26.08 51.64 -6.00
CA ARG A 305 -27.17 52.36 -5.32
C ARG A 305 -26.64 53.27 -4.22
N SER A 306 -25.74 52.78 -3.37
CA SER A 306 -25.13 53.59 -2.32
C SER A 306 -24.34 54.79 -2.87
N LEU A 307 -23.61 54.61 -3.97
CA LEU A 307 -22.86 55.69 -4.62
C LEU A 307 -23.79 56.73 -5.26
N GLU A 308 -24.91 56.30 -5.86
CA GLU A 308 -25.91 57.21 -6.42
C GLU A 308 -26.64 58.01 -5.35
N GLU A 309 -27.00 57.37 -4.23
CA GLU A 309 -27.58 58.04 -3.06
C GLU A 309 -26.63 59.11 -2.52
N GLU A 310 -25.33 58.80 -2.36
CA GLU A 310 -24.32 59.78 -1.94
C GLU A 310 -24.19 60.94 -2.95
N ARG A 311 -24.23 60.64 -4.26
CA ARG A 311 -24.17 61.66 -5.32
C ARG A 311 -25.37 62.61 -5.26
N LEU A 312 -26.58 62.06 -5.11
CA LEU A 312 -27.82 62.83 -4.96
C LEU A 312 -27.80 63.67 -3.69
N GLU A 313 -27.27 63.14 -2.59
CA GLU A 313 -27.16 63.89 -1.33
C GLU A 313 -26.17 65.06 -1.46
N ARG A 314 -25.03 64.86 -2.14
CA ARG A 314 -24.09 65.94 -2.44
C ARG A 314 -24.71 67.02 -3.33
N GLU A 315 -25.48 66.64 -4.34
CA GLU A 315 -26.17 67.58 -5.22
C GLU A 315 -27.21 68.41 -4.46
N LYS A 316 -28.02 67.78 -3.60
CA LYS A 316 -28.95 68.50 -2.71
C LYS A 316 -28.23 69.49 -1.81
N ARG A 317 -27.14 69.06 -1.15
CA ARG A 317 -26.34 69.96 -0.30
C ARG A 317 -25.78 71.15 -1.09
N ALA A 318 -25.34 70.94 -2.32
CA ALA A 318 -24.86 72.01 -3.19
C ALA A 318 -25.98 72.98 -3.62
N GLN A 319 -27.19 72.46 -3.90
CA GLN A 319 -28.36 73.29 -4.19
C GLN A 319 -28.77 74.13 -2.97
N ASP A 320 -28.85 73.51 -1.79
CA ASP A 320 -29.16 74.21 -0.54
C ASP A 320 -28.13 75.31 -0.24
N GLN A 321 -26.84 75.05 -0.46
CA GLN A 321 -25.78 76.05 -0.33
C GLN A 321 -25.95 77.20 -1.33
N HIS A 322 -26.26 76.90 -2.59
CA HIS A 322 -26.47 77.92 -3.61
C HIS A 322 -27.72 78.78 -3.32
N GLU A 323 -28.78 78.20 -2.77
CA GLU A 323 -29.96 78.94 -2.31
C GLU A 323 -29.62 79.83 -1.10
N GLN A 324 -28.86 79.33 -0.13
CA GLN A 324 -28.39 80.14 1.00
C GLN A 324 -27.55 81.33 0.54
N GLU A 325 -26.61 81.12 -0.39
CA GLU A 325 -25.82 82.22 -0.97
C GLU A 325 -26.70 83.24 -1.70
N LYS A 326 -27.72 82.81 -2.45
CA LYS A 326 -28.68 83.74 -3.09
C LYS A 326 -29.42 84.59 -2.08
N VAL A 327 -29.91 83.98 -0.99
CA VAL A 327 -30.58 84.70 0.09
C VAL A 327 -29.63 85.70 0.75
N GLU A 328 -28.37 85.30 1.00
CA GLU A 328 -27.36 86.18 1.60
C GLU A 328 -27.00 87.36 0.68
N ILE A 329 -26.89 87.13 -0.63
CA ILE A 329 -26.67 88.19 -1.62
C ILE A 329 -27.87 89.14 -1.67
N GLN A 330 -29.11 88.63 -1.71
CA GLN A 330 -30.31 89.47 -1.68
C GLN A 330 -30.39 90.32 -0.41
N PHE A 331 -30.03 89.74 0.74
CA PHE A 331 -29.97 90.46 2.02
C PHE A 331 -28.93 91.60 1.98
N LYS A 332 -27.71 91.33 1.49
CA LYS A 332 -26.65 92.35 1.33
C LYS A 332 -27.01 93.46 0.34
N VAL A 333 -27.77 93.15 -0.72
CA VAL A 333 -28.28 94.16 -1.67
C VAL A 333 -29.35 95.03 -1.01
N TRP A 334 -30.24 94.43 -0.21
CA TRP A 334 -31.26 95.15 0.54
C TRP A 334 -30.63 96.12 1.57
N GLU A 335 -29.59 95.68 2.30
CA GLU A 335 -28.84 96.52 3.26
C GLU A 335 -28.09 97.72 2.63
N ARG A 336 -27.79 97.70 1.32
CA ARG A 336 -27.12 98.84 0.64
C ARG A 336 -28.08 99.92 0.15
N HIS A 337 -29.37 99.64 0.10
CA HIS A 337 -30.41 100.54 -0.42
C HIS A 337 -31.20 101.26 0.68
N TYR A 338 -30.93 100.94 1.93
CA TYR A 338 -31.30 101.70 3.13
C TYR A 338 -30.04 102.23 3.80
#